data_AF-A0A972DXP8-F1
#
_entry.id   AF-A0A972DXP8-F1
#
_cell.length_a   1.000
_cell.length_b   1.000
_cell.length_c   1.000
_cell.angle_alpha   90.00
_cell.angle_beta   90.00
_cell.angle_gamma   90.00
#
_symmetry.space_group_name_H-M   'P 1'
#
loop_
_entity.id
_entity.type
_entity.pdbx_description
1 polymer ?
#
loop_
_entity_poly.entity_id
_entity_poly.type
_entity_poly.pdbx_seq_one_letter_code
_entity_poly.pdbx_strand_id
1 'polypeptide(L)'
;MIIQAMLALIGKLYDIERETKQNGLDAPVVKELRQQHSKPILDEISPRLNDWSIEVLPKSSIGQAVSYAHGQWGVLNQYRQVREYSQSRRGGAGEITPTQSEFERPCGMLREIRPRGMSRSPDPLLR
;
A
#
# COMPACT_ATOMS: atom_id res chain seq x y z
N MET A 1 -14.54 10.72 -12.74
CA MET A 1 -14.22 11.77 -11.74
C MET A 1 -14.00 11.22 -10.33
N ILE A 2 -14.68 10.12 -9.92
CA ILE A 2 -14.55 9.47 -8.60
C ILE A 2 -13.09 9.17 -8.19
N ILE A 3 -12.30 8.53 -9.07
CA ILE A 3 -10.90 8.15 -8.77
C ILE A 3 -10.06 9.39 -8.41
N GLN A 4 -10.17 10.46 -9.19
CA GLN A 4 -9.40 11.69 -8.96
C GLN A 4 -9.76 12.36 -7.64
N ALA A 5 -11.06 12.41 -7.30
CA ALA A 5 -11.52 12.96 -6.03
C ALA A 5 -10.99 12.15 -4.84
N MET A 6 -10.99 10.81 -4.93
CA MET A 6 -10.44 9.94 -3.88
C MET A 6 -8.93 10.12 -3.73
N LEU A 7 -8.18 10.17 -4.85
CA LEU A 7 -6.73 10.39 -4.83
C LEU A 7 -6.36 11.73 -4.21
N ALA A 8 -7.13 12.79 -4.46
CA ALA A 8 -6.91 14.09 -3.84
C ALA A 8 -7.07 14.04 -2.30
N LEU A 9 -8.09 13.33 -1.80
CA LEU A 9 -8.30 13.17 -0.35
C LEU A 9 -7.21 12.33 0.31
N ILE A 10 -6.81 11.23 -0.32
CA ILE A 10 -5.70 10.40 0.15
C ILE A 10 -4.38 11.19 0.11
N GLY A 11 -4.18 12.01 -0.92
CA GLY A 11 -3.01 12.90 -1.04
C GLY A 11 -2.85 13.81 0.17
N LYS A 12 -3.95 14.45 0.62
CA LYS A 12 -3.94 15.29 1.84
C LYS A 12 -3.46 14.52 3.08
N LEU A 13 -3.80 13.23 3.20
CA LEU A 13 -3.32 12.40 4.31
C LEU A 13 -1.80 12.18 4.24
N TYR A 14 -1.27 11.94 3.03
CA TYR A 14 0.17 11.78 2.82
C TYR A 14 0.95 13.07 3.02
N ASP A 15 0.35 14.23 2.77
CA ASP A 15 0.99 15.52 3.01
C ASP A 15 1.23 15.76 4.51
N ILE A 16 0.27 15.37 5.36
CA ILE A 16 0.43 15.40 6.83
C ILE A 16 1.59 14.48 7.26
N GLU A 17 1.70 13.27 6.69
CA GLU A 17 2.81 12.35 6.97
C GLU A 17 4.16 12.87 6.48
N ARG A 18 4.15 13.57 5.34
CA ARG A 18 5.35 14.21 4.80
C ARG A 18 5.82 15.32 5.74
N GLU A 19 4.92 16.18 6.18
CA GLU A 19 5.22 17.30 7.08
C GLU A 19 5.76 16.81 8.43
N THR A 20 5.09 15.84 9.04
CA THR A 20 5.54 15.26 10.32
C THR A 20 6.92 14.61 10.21
N LYS A 21 7.21 13.91 9.11
CA LYS A 21 8.51 13.28 8.86
C LYS A 21 9.61 14.31 8.57
N GLN A 22 9.30 15.37 7.81
CA GLN A 22 10.25 16.44 7.49
C GLN A 22 10.61 17.26 8.73
N ASN A 23 9.65 17.50 9.60
CA ASN A 23 9.83 18.29 10.83
C ASN A 23 10.35 17.44 12.02
N GLY A 24 10.49 16.12 11.85
CA GLY A 24 11.01 15.23 12.89
C GLY A 24 10.21 15.28 14.19
N LEU A 25 8.87 15.43 14.10
CA LEU A 25 8.01 15.65 15.25
C LEU A 25 7.93 14.41 16.15
N ASP A 26 7.83 14.65 17.45
CA ASP A 26 7.72 13.58 18.44
C ASP A 26 6.35 12.87 18.35
N ALA A 27 6.32 11.60 18.73
CA ALA A 27 5.15 10.73 18.65
C ALA A 27 3.84 11.31 19.23
N PRO A 28 3.82 11.99 20.40
CA PRO A 28 2.61 12.63 20.91
C PRO A 28 2.13 13.81 20.05
N VAL A 29 3.05 14.59 19.47
CA VAL A 29 2.70 15.74 18.60
C VAL A 29 2.15 15.24 17.27
N VAL A 30 2.75 14.20 16.70
CA VAL A 30 2.24 13.54 15.48
C VAL A 30 0.83 12.98 15.71
N LYS A 31 0.55 12.42 16.89
CA LYS A 31 -0.79 11.95 17.26
C LYS A 31 -1.83 13.07 17.18
N GLU A 32 -1.50 14.20 17.79
CA GLU A 32 -2.41 15.34 17.85
C GLU A 32 -2.67 15.91 16.45
N LEU A 33 -1.61 16.11 15.65
CA LEU A 33 -1.74 16.53 14.25
C LEU A 33 -2.60 15.58 13.42
N ARG A 34 -2.38 14.26 13.54
CA ARG A 34 -3.24 13.27 12.86
C ARG A 34 -4.68 13.34 13.33
N GLN A 35 -4.94 13.60 14.61
CA GLN A 35 -6.31 13.74 15.11
C GLN A 35 -6.98 15.03 14.65
N GLN A 36 -6.26 16.13 14.53
CA GLN A 36 -6.79 17.42 14.11
C GLN A 36 -6.99 17.47 12.59
N HIS A 37 -6.03 16.99 11.81
CA HIS A 37 -6.02 17.14 10.35
C HIS A 37 -6.51 15.90 9.60
N SER A 38 -6.15 14.68 10.04
CA SER A 38 -6.56 13.46 9.34
C SER A 38 -8.01 13.06 9.63
N LYS A 39 -8.55 13.42 10.81
CA LYS A 39 -9.95 13.16 11.17
C LYS A 39 -10.95 13.80 10.19
N PRO A 40 -10.93 15.12 9.92
CA PRO A 40 -11.91 15.72 9.01
C PRO A 40 -11.82 15.17 7.59
N ILE A 41 -10.63 14.76 7.13
CA ILE A 41 -10.46 14.14 5.81
C ILE A 41 -11.13 12.75 5.77
N LEU A 42 -10.97 11.94 6.82
CA LEU A 42 -11.66 10.65 6.91
C LEU A 42 -13.18 10.84 7.05
N ASP A 43 -13.62 11.81 7.85
CA ASP A 43 -15.04 12.13 7.98
C ASP A 43 -15.64 12.62 6.64
N GLU A 44 -14.84 13.20 5.75
CA GLU A 44 -15.23 13.56 4.38
C GLU A 44 -15.24 12.35 3.42
N ILE A 45 -14.30 11.42 3.56
CA ILE A 45 -14.20 10.23 2.70
C ILE A 45 -15.36 9.26 2.95
N SER A 46 -15.77 9.07 4.20
CA SER A 46 -16.80 8.10 4.58
C SER A 46 -18.13 8.27 3.83
N PRO A 47 -18.78 9.45 3.85
CA PRO A 47 -20.04 9.65 3.12
C PRO A 47 -19.84 9.53 1.61
N ARG A 48 -18.72 10.05 1.08
CA ARG A 48 -18.40 9.94 -0.35
C ARG A 48 -18.28 8.49 -0.82
N LEU A 49 -17.67 7.61 -0.02
CA LEU A 49 -17.59 6.18 -0.32
C LEU A 49 -18.98 5.53 -0.36
N ASN A 50 -19.87 5.93 0.56
CA ASN A 50 -21.24 5.43 0.57
C ASN A 50 -22.03 5.89 -0.66
N ASP A 51 -21.91 7.17 -1.02
CA ASP A 51 -22.57 7.74 -2.20
C ASP A 51 -22.05 7.10 -3.50
N TRP A 52 -20.72 6.93 -3.61
CA TRP A 52 -20.13 6.27 -4.77
C TRP A 52 -20.54 4.81 -4.88
N SER A 53 -20.71 4.10 -3.75
CA SER A 53 -21.19 2.71 -3.76
C SER A 53 -22.55 2.56 -4.45
N ILE A 54 -23.40 3.60 -4.37
CA ILE A 54 -24.71 3.64 -5.04
C ILE A 54 -24.55 4.03 -6.52
N GLU A 55 -23.63 4.95 -6.82
CA GLU A 55 -23.40 5.47 -8.18
C GLU A 55 -22.67 4.48 -9.10
N VAL A 56 -21.79 3.64 -8.56
CA VAL A 56 -20.93 2.74 -9.37
C VAL A 56 -21.46 1.32 -9.45
N LEU A 57 -21.30 0.69 -10.62
CA LEU A 57 -21.68 -0.72 -10.76
C LEU A 57 -20.78 -1.59 -9.88
N PRO A 58 -21.34 -2.48 -9.03
CA PRO A 58 -20.57 -3.25 -8.05
C PRO A 58 -19.56 -4.22 -8.71
N LYS A 59 -19.83 -4.68 -9.93
CA LYS A 59 -18.93 -5.56 -10.70
C LYS A 59 -17.85 -4.82 -11.50
N SER A 60 -17.87 -3.49 -11.52
CA SER A 60 -16.81 -2.72 -12.15
C SER A 60 -15.54 -2.70 -11.26
N SER A 61 -14.39 -2.40 -11.86
CA SER A 61 -13.13 -2.23 -11.11
C SER A 61 -13.23 -1.14 -10.04
N ILE A 62 -13.98 -0.06 -10.31
CA ILE A 62 -14.24 1.01 -9.35
C ILE A 62 -15.16 0.52 -8.24
N GLY A 63 -16.21 -0.22 -8.55
CA GLY A 63 -17.11 -0.81 -7.53
C GLY A 63 -16.36 -1.74 -6.58
N GLN A 64 -15.46 -2.57 -7.10
CA GLN A 64 -14.58 -3.41 -6.30
C GLN A 64 -13.65 -2.59 -5.41
N ALA A 65 -13.06 -1.51 -5.92
CA ALA A 65 -12.20 -0.63 -5.15
C ALA A 65 -12.95 0.11 -4.02
N VAL A 66 -14.16 0.60 -4.28
CA VAL A 66 -15.04 1.23 -3.28
C VAL A 66 -15.41 0.21 -2.19
N SER A 67 -15.78 -1.01 -2.59
CA SER A 67 -16.14 -2.09 -1.66
C SER A 67 -14.95 -2.48 -0.78
N TYR A 68 -13.76 -2.57 -1.37
CA TYR A 68 -12.52 -2.83 -0.65
C TYR A 68 -12.21 -1.72 0.36
N ALA A 69 -12.28 -0.45 -0.06
CA ALA A 69 -12.05 0.70 0.81
C ALA A 69 -13.03 0.74 1.99
N HIS A 70 -14.29 0.39 1.76
CA HIS A 70 -15.31 0.27 2.80
C HIS A 70 -14.95 -0.82 3.83
N GLY A 71 -14.47 -1.98 3.38
CA GLY A 71 -13.99 -3.04 4.27
C GLY A 71 -12.75 -2.66 5.09
N GLN A 72 -11.91 -1.74 4.58
CA GLN A 72 -10.74 -1.24 5.28
C GLN A 72 -11.04 -0.06 6.23
N TRP A 73 -12.29 0.42 6.28
CA TRP A 73 -12.65 1.62 7.05
C TRP A 73 -12.29 1.53 8.54
N GLY A 74 -12.45 0.36 9.15
CA GLY A 74 -12.07 0.13 10.55
C GLY A 74 -10.56 0.30 10.79
N VAL A 75 -9.73 -0.16 9.85
CA VAL A 75 -8.26 -0.03 9.91
C VAL A 75 -7.85 1.43 9.70
N LEU A 76 -8.50 2.12 8.76
CA LEU A 76 -8.30 3.55 8.51
C LEU A 76 -8.66 4.41 9.72
N ASN A 77 -9.69 4.07 10.48
CA ASN A 77 -9.99 4.80 11.71
C ASN A 77 -8.97 4.55 12.83
N GLN A 78 -8.34 3.38 12.86
CA GLN A 78 -7.23 3.11 13.79
C GLN A 78 -5.96 3.89 13.46
N TYR A 79 -5.77 4.36 12.22
CA TYR A 79 -4.62 5.17 11.84
C TYR A 79 -4.46 6.45 12.67
N ARG A 80 -5.59 7.00 13.17
CA ARG A 80 -5.60 8.17 14.06
C ARG A 80 -4.99 7.89 15.43
N GLN A 81 -4.80 6.61 15.77
CA GLN A 81 -4.17 6.19 17.01
C GLN A 81 -2.67 6.03 16.77
N VAL A 82 -1.85 6.50 17.70
CA VAL A 82 -0.42 6.12 17.68
C VAL A 82 -0.39 4.61 17.86
N ARG A 83 0.05 3.91 16.82
CA ARG A 83 0.58 2.58 17.00
C ARG A 83 1.91 2.76 17.71
N GLU A 84 1.88 2.56 19.02
CA GLU A 84 3.09 2.44 19.81
C GLU A 84 3.78 1.18 19.29
N TYR A 85 4.64 1.35 18.30
CA TYR A 85 5.50 0.28 17.85
C TYR A 85 6.48 0.08 18.99
N SER A 86 6.30 -0.96 19.80
CA SER A 86 7.25 -1.35 20.83
C SER A 86 8.56 -1.70 20.15
N GLN A 87 9.43 -0.70 19.98
CA GLN A 87 10.77 -0.84 19.46
C GLN A 87 11.57 -1.64 20.49
N SER A 88 11.55 -2.96 20.40
CA SER A 88 12.68 -3.76 20.87
C SER A 88 13.82 -3.60 19.86
N ARG A 89 14.40 -2.39 19.78
CA ARG A 89 15.75 -2.20 19.25
C ARG A 89 16.71 -2.60 20.37
N ARG A 90 16.88 -3.91 20.58
CA ARG A 90 18.18 -4.38 21.07
C ARG A 90 19.17 -4.12 19.96
N GLY A 91 20.18 -3.28 20.25
CA GLY A 91 21.25 -2.97 19.32
C GLY A 91 21.94 -4.23 18.81
N GLY A 92 21.90 -4.42 17.50
CA GLY A 92 22.83 -5.23 16.75
C GLY A 92 23.27 -4.38 15.57
N ALA A 93 24.55 -4.02 15.53
CA ALA A 93 25.17 -3.38 14.37
C ALA A 93 24.98 -4.30 13.16
N GLY A 94 24.09 -3.90 12.26
CA GLY A 94 23.95 -4.45 10.92
C GLY A 94 24.08 -3.28 9.96
N GLU A 95 25.30 -3.09 9.48
CA GLU A 95 25.67 -2.14 8.44
C GLU A 95 24.82 -2.42 7.19
N ILE A 96 23.90 -1.52 6.87
CA ILE A 96 23.28 -1.47 5.53
C ILE A 96 23.82 -0.25 4.82
N THR A 97 25.06 -0.38 4.35
CA THR A 97 25.57 0.43 3.25
C THR A 97 24.72 0.14 2.00
N PRO A 98 24.35 1.15 1.20
CA PRO A 98 23.77 0.92 -0.10
C PRO A 98 24.88 0.45 -1.04
N THR A 99 24.99 -0.86 -1.27
CA THR A 99 25.86 -1.40 -2.31
C THR A 99 25.25 -1.07 -3.67
N GLN A 100 25.90 -0.17 -4.41
CA GLN A 100 25.64 0.11 -5.81
C GLN A 100 25.84 -1.17 -6.65
N SER A 101 24.82 -2.01 -6.83
CA SER A 101 24.95 -3.19 -7.73
C SER A 101 23.62 -3.80 -8.23
N GLU A 102 22.51 -3.07 -8.25
CA GLU A 102 21.28 -3.57 -8.91
C GLU A 102 20.63 -2.53 -9.82
N PHE A 103 21.42 -1.54 -10.24
CA PHE A 103 21.04 -0.56 -11.24
C PHE A 103 21.47 -0.99 -12.65
N GLU A 104 21.35 -2.28 -13.00
CA GLU A 104 21.38 -2.72 -14.40
C GLU A 104 20.38 -3.87 -14.61
N ARG A 105 19.21 -3.54 -15.17
CA ARG A 105 18.38 -4.53 -15.87
C ARG A 105 18.83 -4.53 -17.33
N PRO A 106 19.52 -5.56 -17.83
CA PRO A 106 19.68 -5.70 -19.28
C PRO A 106 18.34 -6.08 -19.91
N CYS A 107 17.98 -5.35 -20.96
CA CYS A 107 16.90 -5.72 -21.87
C CYS A 107 17.16 -7.12 -22.44
N GLY A 108 16.21 -8.04 -22.26
CA GLY A 108 16.19 -9.32 -22.98
C GLY A 108 16.21 -10.55 -22.08
N MET A 109 15.07 -10.88 -21.48
CA MET A 109 14.76 -12.29 -21.23
C MET A 109 13.24 -12.48 -21.12
N LEU A 110 12.62 -12.90 -22.22
CA LEU A 110 11.26 -13.39 -22.26
C LEU A 110 11.17 -14.63 -21.34
N ARG A 111 10.24 -14.61 -20.37
CA ARG A 111 9.92 -15.80 -19.59
C ARG A 111 9.27 -16.83 -20.51
N GLU A 112 9.98 -17.91 -20.82
CA GLU A 112 9.37 -19.10 -21.43
C GLU A 112 8.33 -19.69 -20.46
N ILE A 113 7.07 -19.64 -20.89
CA ILE A 113 5.96 -20.34 -20.25
C ILE A 113 6.09 -21.82 -20.66
N ARG A 114 6.50 -22.69 -19.73
CA ARG A 114 6.55 -24.14 -19.99
C ARG A 114 5.12 -24.70 -20.14
N PRO A 115 4.74 -25.34 -21.26
CA PRO A 115 3.45 -26.01 -21.37
C PRO A 115 3.47 -27.38 -20.67
N ARG A 116 2.30 -27.78 -20.17
CA ARG A 116 2.08 -28.98 -19.38
C ARG A 116 1.76 -30.16 -20.31
N GLY A 117 2.55 -31.23 -20.24
CA GLY A 117 2.25 -32.53 -20.85
C GLY A 117 3.16 -32.89 -22.03
N MET A 118 4.07 -33.86 -21.81
CA MET A 118 4.47 -34.89 -22.77
C MET A 118 5.41 -35.88 -22.06
N SER A 119 5.01 -37.15 -22.01
CA SER A 119 5.77 -38.28 -21.45
C SER A 119 7.02 -38.56 -22.28
N ARG A 120 8.15 -38.79 -21.60
CA ARG A 120 9.45 -39.07 -22.20
C ARG A 120 9.40 -40.38 -23.00
N SER A 121 9.78 -40.35 -24.27
CA SER A 121 10.26 -41.55 -24.95
C SER A 121 11.63 -41.92 -24.37
N PRO A 122 11.97 -43.20 -24.14
CA PRO A 122 13.28 -43.57 -23.64
C PRO A 122 14.32 -43.52 -24.77
N ASP A 123 15.43 -42.81 -24.54
CA ASP A 123 16.61 -42.82 -25.40
C ASP A 123 17.24 -44.23 -25.40
N PRO A 124 17.70 -44.72 -26.56
CA PRO A 124 18.42 -45.98 -26.66
C PRO A 124 19.86 -45.78 -26.18
N LEU A 125 20.51 -46.86 -25.77
CA LEU A 125 21.86 -46.96 -25.20
C LEU A 125 21.89 -46.93 -23.67
N LEU A 126 21.58 -48.08 -23.07
CA LEU A 126 22.60 -48.86 -22.38
C LEU A 126 22.17 -50.34 -22.34
N ARG A 127 23.16 -51.20 -22.41
CA ARG A 127 23.13 -52.65 -22.66
C ARG A 127 22.77 -53.45 -21.41
#